data_AF-A0A183UNJ8-F1
#
_entry.id   AF-A0A183UNJ8-F1
#
_cell.length_a   1.000
_cell.length_b   1.000
_cell.length_c   1.000
_cell.angle_alpha   90.00
_cell.angle_beta   90.00
_cell.angle_gamma   90.00
#
_symmetry.space_group_name_H-M   'P 1'
#
loop_
_entity.id
_entity.type
_entity.pdbx_description
1 polymer ?
#
loop_
_entity_poly.entity_id
_entity_poly.type
_entity_poly.pdbx_seq_one_letter_code
_entity_poly.pdbx_strand_id
1 'polypeptide(L)'
;MELDKNVQRVKDLLKTISEKAAALRPLANDAQKAALDRVDEMTAEIDDFEEKVKSEAGQTFEQKKNEWDKLVQKIFQTEGLQQLVTLVQGKTNGVAPVFTSLLSLAIPMLLILRY
;
A
#
# COMPACT_ATOMS: atom_id res chain seq x y z
N MET A 1 -2.66 -18.43 1.85
CA MET A 1 -2.31 -18.51 0.41
C MET A 1 -1.35 -17.37 0.07
N GLU A 2 -0.77 -17.34 -1.14
CA GLU A 2 0.10 -16.22 -1.56
C GLU A 2 -0.67 -14.89 -1.57
N LEU A 3 -1.94 -14.92 -1.99
CA LEU A 3 -2.85 -13.79 -1.96
C LEU A 3 -3.02 -13.22 -0.54
N ASP A 4 -3.36 -14.04 0.46
CA ASP A 4 -3.53 -13.57 1.85
C ASP A 4 -2.26 -12.91 2.41
N LYS A 5 -1.09 -13.47 2.07
CA LYS A 5 0.19 -12.88 2.47
C LYS A 5 0.41 -11.51 1.82
N ASN A 6 0.01 -11.35 0.56
CA ASN A 6 0.12 -10.08 -0.15
C ASN A 6 -0.87 -9.04 0.39
N VAL A 7 -2.10 -9.45 0.70
CA VAL A 7 -3.11 -8.62 1.39
C VAL A 7 -2.54 -8.06 2.69
N GLN A 8 -2.02 -8.94 3.56
CA GLN A 8 -1.43 -8.53 4.84
C GLN A 8 -0.25 -7.58 4.67
N ARG A 9 0.63 -7.82 3.70
CA ARG A 9 1.77 -6.93 3.43
C ARG A 9 1.35 -5.52 3.02
N VAL A 10 0.33 -5.37 2.16
CA VAL A 10 -0.16 -4.04 1.77
C VAL A 10 -0.83 -3.35 2.95
N LYS A 11 -1.61 -4.08 3.76
CA LYS A 11 -2.23 -3.58 4.98
C LYS A 11 -1.20 -3.08 5.99
N ASP A 12 -0.16 -3.88 6.26
CA ASP A 12 0.95 -3.50 7.14
C ASP A 12 1.69 -2.26 6.64
N LEU A 13 1.87 -2.15 5.32
CA LEU A 13 2.49 -0.99 4.70
C LEU A 13 1.63 0.27 4.92
N LEU A 14 0.34 0.20 4.62
CA LEU A 14 -0.59 1.32 4.80
C LEU A 14 -0.68 1.74 6.26
N LYS A 15 -0.81 0.79 7.18
CA LYS A 15 -0.80 1.04 8.62
C LYS A 15 0.48 1.75 9.08
N THR A 16 1.63 1.27 8.62
CA THR A 16 2.93 1.89 8.92
C THR A 16 3.00 3.33 8.41
N ILE A 17 2.45 3.59 7.21
CA ILE A 17 2.40 4.94 6.64
C ILE A 17 1.46 5.82 7.48
N SER A 18 0.28 5.32 7.88
CA SER A 18 -0.68 6.04 8.73
C SER A 18 -0.04 6.40 10.09
N GLU A 19 0.60 5.43 10.75
CA GLU A 19 1.33 5.64 12.02
C GLU A 19 2.44 6.70 11.90
N LYS A 20 3.04 6.83 10.71
CA LYS A 20 4.13 7.76 10.44
C LYS A 20 3.68 9.02 9.70
N ALA A 21 2.39 9.17 9.41
CA ALA A 21 1.86 10.24 8.57
C ALA A 21 2.20 11.62 9.15
N ALA A 22 2.09 11.79 10.47
CA ALA A 22 2.45 13.03 11.15
C ALA A 22 3.93 13.44 10.94
N ALA A 23 4.84 12.47 10.88
CA ALA A 23 6.26 12.71 10.64
C ALA A 23 6.58 12.92 9.15
N LEU A 24 5.80 12.29 8.24
CA LEU A 24 5.98 12.42 6.79
C LEU A 24 5.36 13.71 6.23
N ARG A 25 4.25 14.18 6.81
CA ARG A 25 3.49 15.35 6.34
C ARG A 25 4.31 16.64 6.18
N PRO A 26 5.22 17.05 7.10
CA PRO A 26 6.04 18.23 6.90
C PRO A 26 7.14 18.05 5.83
N LEU A 27 7.47 16.80 5.49
CA LEU A 27 8.49 16.47 4.50
C LEU A 27 7.91 16.32 3.09
N ALA A 28 6.59 16.12 3.01
CA ALA A 28 5.81 15.85 1.82
C ALA A 28 5.53 17.11 0.97
N ASN A 29 5.54 16.97 -0.35
CA ASN A 29 4.92 17.93 -1.26
C ASN A 29 3.38 17.79 -1.26
N ASP A 30 2.67 18.66 -1.97
CA ASP A 30 1.20 18.67 -1.94
C ASP A 30 0.57 17.37 -2.46
N ALA A 31 1.14 16.77 -3.51
CA ALA A 31 0.69 15.48 -4.04
C ALA A 31 0.88 14.34 -3.01
N GLN A 32 2.00 14.36 -2.28
CA GLN A 32 2.30 13.41 -1.22
C GLN A 32 1.41 13.61 0.02
N LYS A 33 1.10 14.86 0.38
CA LYS A 33 0.14 15.14 1.46
C LYS A 33 -1.25 14.63 1.11
N ALA A 34 -1.71 14.88 -0.12
CA ALA A 34 -2.99 14.36 -0.60
C ALA A 34 -3.02 12.81 -0.59
N ALA A 35 -1.90 12.16 -0.90
CA ALA A 35 -1.78 10.70 -0.77
C ALA A 35 -1.79 10.25 0.70
N LEU A 36 -1.10 10.95 1.61
CA LEU A 36 -1.14 10.66 3.06
C LEU A 36 -2.57 10.78 3.62
N ASP A 37 -3.33 11.79 3.18
CA ASP A 37 -4.71 12.02 3.61
C ASP A 37 -5.67 10.89 3.17
N ARG A 38 -5.29 10.09 2.17
CA ARG A 38 -6.08 8.96 1.66
C ARG A 38 -5.64 7.60 2.20
N VAL A 39 -4.59 7.53 3.04
CA VAL A 39 -4.05 6.24 3.52
C VAL A 39 -5.11 5.46 4.33
N ASP A 40 -5.94 6.15 5.09
CA ASP A 40 -7.01 5.52 5.86
C ASP A 40 -8.11 4.97 4.92
N GLU A 41 -8.43 5.67 3.83
CA GLU A 41 -9.34 5.20 2.77
C GLU A 41 -8.77 3.96 2.07
N MET A 42 -7.50 3.99 1.66
CA MET A 42 -6.79 2.84 1.08
C MET A 42 -6.82 1.62 2.01
N THR A 43 -6.69 1.85 3.32
CA THR A 43 -6.70 0.78 4.33
C THR A 43 -8.07 0.13 4.42
N ALA A 44 -9.14 0.94 4.42
CA ALA A 44 -10.51 0.44 4.40
C ALA A 44 -10.80 -0.42 3.16
N GLU A 45 -10.32 -0.03 1.98
CA GLU A 45 -10.53 -0.83 0.76
C GLU A 45 -9.82 -2.18 0.80
N ILE A 46 -8.66 -2.26 1.43
CA ILE A 46 -7.93 -3.52 1.65
C ILE A 46 -8.65 -4.39 2.68
N ASP A 47 -9.22 -3.79 3.73
CA ASP A 47 -9.99 -4.49 4.75
C ASP A 47 -11.27 -5.09 4.16
N ASP A 48 -12.01 -4.32 3.36
CA ASP A 48 -13.20 -4.80 2.64
C ASP A 48 -12.86 -5.97 1.71
N PHE A 49 -11.74 -5.89 0.99
CA PHE A 49 -11.27 -6.99 0.16
C PHE A 49 -10.90 -8.23 0.98
N GLU A 50 -10.20 -8.03 2.11
CA GLU A 50 -9.82 -9.11 3.01
C GLU A 50 -11.05 -9.86 3.55
N GLU A 51 -12.08 -9.12 3.98
CA GLU A 51 -13.35 -9.69 4.43
C GLU A 51 -14.05 -10.46 3.32
N LYS A 52 -14.10 -9.90 2.09
CA LYS A 52 -14.69 -10.56 0.92
C LYS A 52 -13.97 -11.86 0.55
N VAL A 53 -12.64 -11.90 0.67
CA VAL A 53 -11.85 -13.12 0.42
C VAL A 53 -12.18 -14.19 1.46
N LYS A 54 -12.37 -13.81 2.72
CA LYS A 54 -12.69 -14.70 3.85
C LYS A 54 -14.15 -15.16 3.86
N SER A 55 -15.09 -14.40 3.32
CA SER A 55 -16.53 -14.69 3.40
C SER A 55 -17.05 -15.77 2.43
N GLU A 56 -16.15 -16.48 1.72
CA GLU A 56 -16.34 -17.71 0.91
C GLU A 56 -17.49 -17.80 -0.12
N ALA A 57 -18.35 -16.80 -0.32
CA ALA A 57 -19.50 -16.96 -1.20
C ALA A 57 -19.17 -16.82 -2.71
N GLY A 58 -18.75 -17.93 -3.33
CA GLY A 58 -18.93 -18.17 -4.77
C GLY A 58 -17.87 -17.64 -5.74
N GLN A 59 -16.82 -16.96 -5.26
CA GLN A 59 -15.73 -16.49 -6.12
C GLN A 59 -14.59 -17.50 -6.27
N THR A 60 -14.12 -17.70 -7.51
CA THR A 60 -12.92 -18.51 -7.78
C THR A 60 -11.66 -17.77 -7.32
N PHE A 61 -10.57 -18.51 -7.08
CA PHE A 61 -9.28 -17.91 -6.75
C PHE A 61 -8.80 -16.90 -7.81
N GLU A 62 -9.06 -17.17 -9.08
CA GLU A 62 -8.68 -16.30 -10.20
C GLU A 62 -9.48 -14.98 -10.20
N GLN A 63 -10.76 -15.01 -9.82
CA GLN A 63 -11.55 -13.80 -9.63
C GLN A 63 -11.00 -12.96 -8.47
N LYS A 64 -10.69 -13.58 -7.33
CA LYS A 64 -10.08 -12.91 -6.17
C LYS A 64 -8.73 -12.29 -6.52
N LYS A 65 -7.90 -12.99 -7.30
CA LYS A 65 -6.62 -12.47 -7.79
C LYS A 65 -6.79 -11.27 -8.72
N ASN A 66 -7.72 -11.35 -9.69
CA ASN A 66 -7.97 -10.23 -10.60
C ASN A 66 -8.52 -8.99 -9.89
N GLU A 67 -9.37 -9.16 -8.88
CA GLU A 67 -9.84 -8.06 -8.04
C GLU A 67 -8.73 -7.46 -7.20
N TRP A 68 -7.87 -8.30 -6.62
CA TRP A 68 -6.67 -7.88 -5.92
C TRP A 68 -5.76 -7.03 -6.82
N ASP A 69 -5.44 -7.50 -8.02
CA ASP A 69 -4.55 -6.78 -8.92
C ASP A 69 -5.11 -5.39 -9.29
N LYS A 70 -6.42 -5.29 -9.51
CA LYS A 70 -7.11 -4.01 -9.74
C LYS A 70 -7.05 -3.08 -8.53
N LEU A 71 -7.30 -3.62 -7.34
CA LEU A 71 -7.28 -2.85 -6.10
C LEU A 71 -5.88 -2.30 -5.83
N VAL A 72 -4.85 -3.12 -5.97
CA VAL A 72 -3.48 -2.64 -5.73
C VAL A 72 -3.04 -1.64 -6.80
N GLN A 73 -3.43 -1.82 -8.06
CA GLN A 73 -3.21 -0.81 -9.10
C GLN A 73 -3.85 0.52 -8.74
N LYS A 74 -5.10 0.51 -8.26
CA LYS A 74 -5.81 1.72 -7.82
C LYS A 74 -5.07 2.41 -6.67
N ILE A 75 -4.75 1.69 -5.61
CA ILE A 75 -4.06 2.23 -4.42
C ILE A 75 -2.69 2.81 -4.80
N PHE A 76 -1.90 2.08 -5.59
CA PHE A 76 -0.54 2.50 -5.90
C PHE A 76 -0.46 3.60 -6.96
N GLN A 77 -1.23 3.49 -8.04
CA GLN A 77 -1.13 4.40 -9.19
C GLN A 77 -2.10 5.57 -9.10
N THR A 78 -3.36 5.31 -8.72
CA THR A 78 -4.42 6.32 -8.73
C THR A 78 -4.47 7.11 -7.44
N GLU A 79 -4.40 6.44 -6.30
CA GLU A 79 -4.57 7.08 -4.99
C GLU A 79 -3.26 7.65 -4.44
N GLY A 80 -2.13 7.32 -5.10
CA GLY A 80 -0.87 8.03 -4.94
C GLY A 80 0.09 7.39 -3.96
N LEU A 81 -0.08 6.12 -3.57
CA LEU A 81 0.90 5.42 -2.73
C LEU A 81 2.30 5.45 -3.33
N GLN A 82 2.43 5.40 -4.66
CA GLN A 82 3.71 5.55 -5.35
C GLN A 82 4.41 6.89 -5.00
N GLN A 83 3.67 7.97 -4.79
CA GLN A 83 4.23 9.26 -4.38
C GLN A 83 4.78 9.21 -2.95
N LEU A 84 4.19 8.39 -2.08
CA LEU A 84 4.68 8.19 -0.71
C LEU A 84 5.95 7.33 -0.70
N VAL A 85 6.04 6.36 -1.60
CA VAL A 85 7.28 5.61 -1.84
C VAL A 85 8.40 6.56 -2.26
N THR A 86 8.15 7.50 -3.19
CA THR A 86 9.17 8.47 -3.62
C THR A 86 9.54 9.48 -2.54
N LEU A 87 8.61 9.86 -1.65
CA LEU A 87 8.92 10.72 -0.50
C LEU A 87 9.98 10.09 0.40
N VAL A 88 9.83 8.80 0.69
CA VAL A 88 10.75 8.10 1.57
C VAL A 88 12.06 7.73 0.86
N GLN A 89 12.00 7.36 -0.42
CA GLN A 89 13.21 7.05 -1.22
C GLN A 89 14.03 8.29 -1.59
N GLY A 90 13.38 9.42 -1.88
CA GLY A 90 14.04 10.65 -2.32
C GLY A 90 14.77 11.41 -1.19
N LYS A 91 14.52 11.04 0.07
CA LYS A 91 15.16 11.64 1.26
C LYS A 91 16.14 10.69 1.96
N THR A 92 16.83 9.83 1.21
CA THR A 92 17.92 8.96 1.71
C THR A 92 19.05 9.68 2.46
N ASN A 93 19.12 11.02 2.41
CA ASN A 93 20.04 11.82 3.22
C ASN A 93 19.48 12.34 4.56
N GLY A 94 18.24 11.97 4.95
CA GLY A 94 17.64 12.52 6.18
C GLY A 94 16.41 11.82 6.78
N VAL A 95 15.77 10.85 6.11
CA VAL A 95 14.80 9.95 6.79
C VAL A 95 15.55 8.79 7.44
N ALA A 96 15.22 8.53 8.71
CA ALA A 96 15.86 7.50 9.52
C ALA A 96 15.86 6.13 8.83
N PRO A 97 16.89 5.27 9.04
CA PRO A 97 17.03 3.95 8.41
C PRO A 97 15.84 2.98 8.63
N VAL A 98 14.96 3.30 9.57
CA VAL A 98 13.69 2.59 9.81
C VAL A 98 12.69 2.80 8.67
N PHE A 99 12.69 3.95 7.99
CA PHE A 99 11.76 4.24 6.90
C PHE A 99 12.13 3.52 5.59
N THR A 100 13.41 3.39 5.30
CA THR A 100 13.93 2.72 4.09
C THR A 100 13.78 1.20 4.15
N SER A 101 13.94 0.60 5.34
CA SER A 101 13.79 -0.84 5.56
C SER A 101 12.34 -1.35 5.48
N LEU A 102 11.35 -0.49 5.74
CA LEU A 102 9.93 -0.86 5.67
C LEU A 102 9.40 -0.83 4.23
N LEU A 103 9.86 0.11 3.41
CA LEU A 103 9.44 0.24 2.01
C LEU A 103 10.22 -0.64 1.03
N SER A 104 11.34 -1.23 1.44
CA SER A 104 11.98 -2.29 0.64
C SER A 104 11.08 -3.51 0.47
N LEU A 105 10.08 -3.69 1.34
CA LEU A 105 9.04 -4.72 1.22
C LEU A 105 7.97 -4.37 0.16
N ALA A 106 7.82 -3.09 -0.21
CA ALA A 106 6.89 -2.64 -1.24
C ALA A 106 7.41 -2.87 -2.67
N ILE A 107 8.73 -2.93 -2.86
CA ILE A 107 9.38 -3.13 -4.16
C ILE A 107 9.07 -4.53 -4.74
N PRO A 108 9.15 -5.64 -3.98
CA PRO A 108 8.68 -6.94 -4.44
C PRO A 108 7.19 -6.95 -4.82
N MET A 109 6.34 -6.22 -4.10
CA MET A 109 4.90 -6.16 -4.41
C MET A 109 4.61 -5.46 -5.74
N LEU A 110 5.32 -4.38 -6.05
CA LEU A 110 5.25 -3.72 -7.36
C LEU A 110 5.74 -4.60 -8.51
N LEU A 111 6.71 -5.50 -8.24
CA LEU A 111 7.20 -6.47 -9.21
C LEU A 111 6.22 -7.64 -9.41
N ILE A 112 5.54 -8.09 -8.36
CA ILE A 112 4.50 -9.13 -8.42
C ILE A 112 3.27 -8.66 -9.22
N LEU A 113 2.93 -7.37 -9.22
CA LEU A 113 1.84 -6.81 -10.04
C LEU A 113 2.21 -6.57 -11.51
N ARG A 114 3.51 -6.67 -11.84
CA ARG A 114 4.04 -6.48 -13.19
C ARG A 114 4.22 -7.79 -13.97
N TYR A 115 4.07 -8.94 -13.31
CA TYR A 115 4.21 -10.30 -13.85
C TYR A 115 2.91 -11.09 -13.69
#